data_AF-M3Y0K7-F1
#
_entry.id   AF-M3Y0K7-F1
#
_cell.length_a   1.000
_cell.length_b   1.000
_cell.length_c   1.000
_cell.angle_alpha   90.00
_cell.angle_beta   90.00
_cell.angle_gamma   90.00
#
_symmetry.space_group_name_H-M   'P 1'
#
loop_
_entity.id
_entity.type
_entity.pdbx_description
1 polymer ?
#
loop_
_entity_poly.entity_id
_entity_poly.type
_entity_poly.pdbx_seq_one_letter_code
_entity_poly.pdbx_strand_id
1 'polypeptide(L)'
;TALYEMVYQYMHETITVNGCPEFRARATAKATVAAFAASEGHSHPRVVELPKTDEGLGFNVMGGKEQNSPIYISRIIPGGVAERHGGLKRGDQLLSVNGVSVEGEHHEKAVELLKAAKDSVKLVVRYTPKVLEEMEARFEKLRTARRRQQQQQLIQQQQQQQQQQTQQNHMS
;
A
#
# COMPACT_ATOMS: atom_id res chain seq x y z
N THR A 1 -25.15 -10.40 -5.07
CA THR A 1 -26.53 -10.39 -5.61
C THR A 1 -27.56 -10.53 -4.50
N ALA A 2 -27.51 -11.54 -3.62
CA ALA A 2 -28.49 -11.67 -2.50
C ALA A 2 -28.47 -10.52 -1.46
N LEU A 3 -27.31 -9.94 -1.16
CA LEU A 3 -27.20 -8.77 -0.26
C LEU A 3 -27.87 -7.50 -0.84
N TYR A 4 -27.92 -7.36 -2.16
CA TYR A 4 -28.55 -6.21 -2.81
C TYR A 4 -30.07 -6.25 -2.65
N GLU A 5 -30.67 -7.43 -2.84
CA GLU A 5 -32.11 -7.64 -2.67
C GLU A 5 -32.53 -7.48 -1.20
N MET A 6 -31.75 -8.04 -0.26
CA MET A 6 -32.03 -7.88 1.18
C MET A 6 -31.97 -6.43 1.66
N VAL A 7 -31.00 -5.65 1.20
CA VAL A 7 -30.87 -4.23 1.57
C VAL A 7 -32.00 -3.40 0.94
N TYR A 8 -32.41 -3.73 -0.29
CA TYR A 8 -33.56 -3.09 -0.94
C TYR A 8 -34.87 -3.38 -0.20
N GLN A 9 -35.12 -4.63 0.18
CA GLN A 9 -36.33 -5.03 0.92
C GLN A 9 -36.37 -4.41 2.32
N TYR A 10 -35.26 -4.44 3.07
CA TYR A 10 -35.20 -3.85 4.41
C TYR A 10 -35.42 -2.34 4.42
N MET A 11 -34.86 -1.62 3.44
CA MET A 11 -35.07 -0.16 3.28
C MET A 11 -36.49 0.20 2.84
N HIS A 12 -37.20 -0.70 2.15
CA HIS A 12 -38.59 -0.50 1.76
C HIS A 12 -39.57 -0.75 2.93
N GLU A 13 -39.25 -1.66 3.86
CA GLU A 13 -40.14 -2.01 4.97
C GLU A 13 -39.98 -1.11 6.22
N THR A 14 -38.81 -0.52 6.46
CA THR A 14 -38.50 0.15 7.75
C THR A 14 -38.64 1.66 7.76
N ILE A 15 -38.84 2.32 6.62
CA ILE A 15 -39.01 3.79 6.57
C ILE A 15 -40.50 4.15 6.68
N THR A 16 -41.04 4.11 7.89
CA THR A 16 -42.31 4.77 8.20
C THR A 16 -42.07 6.22 8.58
N VAL A 17 -41.96 7.12 7.60
CA VAL A 17 -42.02 8.57 7.88
C VAL A 17 -42.62 9.31 6.70
N ASN A 18 -43.72 10.00 6.98
CA ASN A 18 -44.48 10.86 6.07
C ASN A 18 -43.58 11.94 5.46
N GLY A 19 -43.03 11.72 4.26
CA GLY A 19 -42.09 12.64 3.64
C GLY A 19 -42.13 12.61 2.11
N CYS A 20 -42.07 13.80 1.51
CA CYS A 20 -42.19 14.10 0.08
C CYS A 20 -41.33 13.14 -0.80
N PRO A 21 -41.85 12.65 -1.95
CA PRO A 21 -41.15 11.68 -2.83
C PRO A 21 -39.71 12.07 -3.22
N GLU A 22 -39.42 13.35 -3.34
CA GLU A 22 -38.08 13.86 -3.65
C GLU A 22 -37.04 13.54 -2.57
N PHE A 23 -37.45 13.58 -1.29
CA PHE A 23 -36.54 13.30 -0.17
C PHE A 23 -36.19 11.81 -0.13
N ARG A 24 -37.15 10.94 -0.48
CA ARG A 24 -36.94 9.49 -0.64
C ARG A 24 -35.97 9.19 -1.79
N ALA A 25 -36.20 9.77 -2.97
CA ALA A 25 -35.31 9.58 -4.11
C ALA A 25 -33.87 10.01 -3.78
N ARG A 26 -33.70 11.16 -3.12
CA ARG A 26 -32.39 11.67 -2.70
C ARG A 26 -31.71 10.82 -1.63
N ALA A 27 -32.46 10.31 -0.66
CA ALA A 27 -31.93 9.42 0.38
C ALA A 27 -31.53 8.06 -0.20
N THR A 28 -32.36 7.47 -1.07
CA THR A 28 -32.06 6.22 -1.77
C THR A 28 -30.83 6.37 -2.65
N ALA A 29 -30.71 7.44 -3.45
CA ALA A 29 -29.53 7.68 -4.27
C ALA A 29 -28.24 7.77 -3.42
N LYS A 30 -28.27 8.49 -2.30
CA LYS A 30 -27.12 8.56 -1.38
C LYS A 30 -26.77 7.19 -0.78
N ALA A 31 -27.77 6.42 -0.37
CA ALA A 31 -27.57 5.10 0.22
C ALA A 31 -27.04 4.10 -0.83
N THR A 32 -27.54 4.13 -2.07
CA THR A 32 -27.04 3.29 -3.17
C THR A 32 -25.61 3.64 -3.53
N VAL A 33 -25.25 4.93 -3.61
CA VAL A 33 -23.86 5.35 -3.84
C VAL A 33 -22.95 4.91 -2.70
N ALA A 34 -23.38 5.06 -1.45
CA ALA A 34 -22.61 4.61 -0.29
C ALA A 34 -22.44 3.08 -0.26
N ALA A 35 -23.50 2.33 -0.58
CA ALA A 35 -23.47 0.87 -0.65
C ALA A 35 -22.61 0.36 -1.80
N PHE A 36 -22.63 1.02 -2.97
CA PHE A 36 -21.79 0.67 -4.11
C PHE A 36 -20.31 0.96 -3.83
N ALA A 37 -20.02 2.11 -3.22
CA ALA A 37 -18.66 2.45 -2.76
C ALA A 37 -18.15 1.47 -1.67
N ALA A 38 -19.05 0.96 -0.83
CA ALA A 38 -18.74 -0.07 0.15
C ALA A 38 -18.54 -1.46 -0.48
N SER A 39 -19.32 -1.81 -1.52
CA SER A 39 -19.24 -3.12 -2.19
C SER A 39 -18.04 -3.26 -3.13
N GLU A 40 -17.57 -2.16 -3.72
CA GLU A 40 -16.34 -2.11 -4.54
C GLU A 40 -15.06 -2.16 -3.69
N GLY A 41 -15.19 -2.19 -2.35
CA GLY A 41 -14.08 -2.40 -1.42
C GLY A 41 -12.98 -1.36 -1.56
N HIS A 42 -13.23 -0.06 -1.30
CA HIS A 42 -12.19 0.98 -1.21
C HIS A 42 -11.19 1.04 -2.39
N SER A 43 -11.52 0.44 -3.54
CA SER A 43 -10.67 0.28 -4.72
C SER A 43 -10.61 1.54 -5.59
N HIS A 44 -11.36 2.58 -5.23
CA HIS A 44 -11.40 3.83 -5.96
C HIS A 44 -10.32 4.80 -5.45
N PRO A 45 -9.64 5.52 -6.35
CA PRO A 45 -8.73 6.60 -5.97
C PRO A 45 -9.42 7.62 -5.06
N ARG A 46 -8.75 8.01 -3.98
CA ARG A 46 -9.20 9.05 -3.06
C ARG A 46 -8.10 10.07 -2.81
N VAL A 47 -8.51 11.29 -2.51
CA VAL A 47 -7.60 12.37 -2.14
C VAL A 47 -7.41 12.38 -0.63
N VAL A 48 -6.17 12.48 -0.18
CA VAL A 48 -5.82 12.65 1.23
C VAL A 48 -4.87 13.83 1.34
N GLU A 49 -5.23 14.84 2.11
CA GLU A 49 -4.37 15.98 2.38
C GLU A 49 -3.82 15.88 3.80
N LEU A 50 -2.50 15.92 3.95
CA LEU A 50 -1.82 15.81 5.23
C LEU A 50 -1.04 17.09 5.51
N PRO A 51 -1.10 17.64 6.74
CA PRO A 51 -0.18 18.68 7.14
C PRO A 51 1.24 18.09 7.19
N LYS A 52 2.23 18.90 6.84
CA LYS A 52 3.63 18.53 7.01
C LYS A 52 4.17 19.22 8.24
N THR A 53 4.74 18.43 9.14
CA THR A 53 5.33 18.90 10.39
C THR A 53 6.83 18.61 10.41
N ASP A 54 7.53 19.09 11.44
CA ASP A 54 8.94 18.80 11.67
C ASP A 54 9.20 17.29 11.91
N GLU A 55 8.18 16.55 12.36
CA GLU A 55 8.20 15.08 12.50
C GLU A 55 8.08 14.34 11.16
N GLY A 56 7.82 15.07 10.06
CA GLY A 56 7.50 14.52 8.76
C GLY A 56 6.04 14.11 8.60
N LEU A 57 5.77 13.18 7.67
CA LEU A 57 4.40 12.80 7.31
C LEU A 57 3.86 11.58 8.07
N GLY A 58 4.71 10.85 8.80
CA GLY A 58 4.26 9.73 9.64
C GLY A 58 3.96 8.41 8.89
N PHE A 59 4.56 8.17 7.72
CA PHE A 59 4.41 6.90 6.99
C PHE A 59 5.67 6.54 6.20
N ASN A 60 5.81 5.26 5.84
CA ASN A 60 6.87 4.76 4.96
C ASN A 60 6.31 4.35 3.61
N VAL A 61 7.11 4.55 2.57
CA VAL A 61 6.83 4.07 1.22
C VAL A 61 7.76 2.92 0.83
N MET A 62 7.33 2.08 -0.09
CA MET A 62 8.14 1.02 -0.72
C MET A 62 7.74 0.81 -2.18
N GLY A 63 8.49 -0.02 -2.90
CA GLY A 63 8.30 -0.22 -4.34
C GLY A 63 8.95 0.92 -5.14
N GLY A 64 8.62 1.00 -6.42
CA GLY A 64 9.30 1.86 -7.39
C GLY A 64 9.63 1.10 -8.67
N LYS A 65 9.83 1.85 -9.74
CA LYS A 65 10.16 1.32 -11.08
C LYS A 65 11.37 0.39 -11.08
N GLU A 66 12.40 0.70 -10.29
CA GLU A 66 13.62 -0.12 -10.19
C GLU A 66 13.37 -1.51 -9.60
N GLN A 67 12.22 -1.71 -8.94
CA GLN A 67 11.77 -2.99 -8.41
C GLN A 67 10.61 -3.58 -9.23
N ASN A 68 10.32 -3.04 -10.41
CA ASN A 68 9.17 -3.36 -11.26
C ASN A 68 7.86 -3.39 -10.44
N SER A 69 7.66 -2.35 -9.62
CA SER A 69 6.58 -2.33 -8.63
C SER A 69 5.97 -0.94 -8.49
N PRO A 70 4.66 -0.81 -8.26
CA PRO A 70 4.06 0.45 -7.88
C PRO A 70 4.56 0.93 -6.51
N ILE A 71 4.37 2.21 -6.22
CA ILE A 71 4.74 2.81 -4.95
C ILE A 71 3.59 2.63 -3.95
N TYR A 72 3.89 2.06 -2.79
CA TYR A 72 2.92 1.74 -1.75
C TYR A 72 3.30 2.33 -0.41
N ILE A 73 2.29 2.67 0.38
CA ILE A 73 2.45 2.92 1.82
C ILE A 73 2.57 1.57 2.54
N SER A 74 3.80 1.27 2.97
CA SER A 74 4.16 0.01 3.62
C SER A 74 3.91 0.04 5.13
N ARG A 75 3.94 1.23 5.73
CA ARG A 75 3.76 1.41 7.17
C ARG A 75 3.17 2.77 7.48
N ILE A 76 2.24 2.79 8.44
CA ILE A 76 1.83 3.99 9.16
C ILE A 76 2.61 4.01 10.48
N ILE A 77 3.21 5.15 10.82
CA ILE A 77 4.02 5.31 12.04
C ILE A 77 3.07 5.56 13.22
N PRO A 78 3.11 4.73 14.28
CA PRO A 78 2.30 4.94 15.47
C PRO A 78 2.54 6.31 16.10
N GLY A 79 1.46 6.99 16.46
CA GLY A 79 1.46 8.35 16.96
C GLY A 79 1.82 9.41 15.93
N GLY A 80 2.19 9.05 14.70
CA GLY A 80 2.62 9.99 13.66
C GLY A 80 1.48 10.76 12.98
N VAL A 81 1.83 11.76 12.17
CA VAL A 81 0.86 12.63 11.47
C VAL A 81 -0.17 11.85 10.66
N ALA A 82 0.27 10.88 9.85
CA ALA A 82 -0.64 10.06 9.05
C ALA A 82 -1.62 9.23 9.89
N GLU A 83 -1.19 8.70 11.04
CA GLU A 83 -2.07 7.95 11.94
C GLU A 83 -3.09 8.87 12.60
N ARG A 84 -2.64 10.00 13.17
CA ARG A 84 -3.51 11.01 13.81
C ARG A 84 -4.55 11.57 12.84
N HIS A 85 -4.19 11.71 11.56
CA HIS A 85 -5.12 12.15 10.52
C HIS A 85 -6.13 11.06 10.10
N GLY A 86 -5.74 9.78 10.13
CA GLY A 86 -6.62 8.64 9.83
C GLY A 86 -7.00 8.43 8.35
N GLY A 87 -6.62 9.36 7.47
CA GLY A 87 -6.93 9.27 6.03
C GLY A 87 -6.09 8.28 5.22
N LEU A 88 -4.92 7.87 5.74
CA LEU A 88 -4.01 6.91 5.11
C LEU A 88 -4.03 5.56 5.83
N LYS A 89 -3.79 4.50 5.07
CA LYS A 89 -3.69 3.13 5.56
C LYS A 89 -2.50 2.41 4.93
N ARG A 90 -1.91 1.46 5.67
CA ARG A 90 -1.01 0.48 5.06
C ARG A 90 -1.75 -0.27 3.96
N GLY A 91 -1.13 -0.41 2.79
CA GLY A 91 -1.76 -1.01 1.61
C GLY A 91 -2.37 0.00 0.63
N ASP A 92 -2.26 1.29 0.92
CA ASP A 92 -2.53 2.33 -0.07
C ASP A 92 -1.42 2.37 -1.14
N GLN A 93 -1.81 2.21 -2.41
CA GLN A 93 -0.98 2.57 -3.54
C GLN A 93 -0.96 4.10 -3.68
N LEU A 94 0.23 4.68 -3.81
CA LEU A 94 0.40 6.10 -4.08
C LEU A 94 0.34 6.34 -5.60
N LEU A 95 -0.62 7.15 -6.03
CA LEU A 95 -0.86 7.46 -7.45
C LEU A 95 -0.28 8.83 -7.81
N SER A 96 -0.43 9.84 -6.95
CA SER A 96 0.13 11.17 -7.18
C SER A 96 0.47 11.91 -5.89
N VAL A 97 1.43 12.84 -5.97
CA VAL A 97 1.81 13.77 -4.91
C VAL A 97 1.70 15.19 -5.44
N ASN A 98 0.91 16.04 -4.79
CA ASN A 98 0.67 17.44 -5.17
C ASN A 98 0.30 17.61 -6.66
N GLY A 99 -0.50 16.68 -7.20
CA GLY A 99 -0.95 16.69 -8.59
C GLY A 99 0.05 16.11 -9.60
N VAL A 100 1.26 15.74 -9.17
CA VAL A 100 2.25 15.04 -10.01
C VAL A 100 2.07 13.53 -9.86
N SER A 101 1.80 12.84 -10.96
CA SER A 101 1.70 11.37 -10.96
C SER A 101 3.05 10.73 -10.59
N VAL A 102 2.98 9.66 -9.81
CA VAL A 102 4.14 8.81 -9.46
C VAL A 102 3.95 7.37 -9.93
N GLU A 103 2.92 7.12 -10.75
CA GLU A 103 2.69 5.79 -11.32
C GLU A 103 3.78 5.44 -12.33
N GLY A 104 4.44 4.29 -12.12
CA GLY A 104 5.55 3.85 -12.97
C GLY A 104 6.85 4.62 -12.76
N GLU A 105 6.92 5.51 -11.77
CA GLU A 105 8.12 6.28 -11.43
C GLU A 105 9.06 5.53 -10.48
N HIS A 106 10.29 6.01 -10.40
CA HIS A 106 11.28 5.52 -9.44
C HIS A 106 10.89 5.88 -8.01
N HIS A 107 11.31 5.04 -7.05
CA HIS A 107 11.09 5.28 -5.63
C HIS A 107 11.55 6.69 -5.20
N GLU A 108 12.74 7.08 -5.65
CA GLU A 108 13.37 8.36 -5.32
C GLU A 108 12.50 9.55 -5.73
N LYS A 109 11.85 9.48 -6.89
CA LYS A 109 10.98 10.57 -7.39
C LYS A 109 9.82 10.86 -6.45
N ALA A 110 9.16 9.82 -5.93
CA ALA A 110 8.08 10.01 -4.96
C ALA A 110 8.61 10.59 -3.65
N VAL A 111 9.78 10.12 -3.17
CA VAL A 111 10.42 10.64 -1.96
C VAL A 111 10.78 12.12 -2.12
N GLU A 112 11.31 12.52 -3.27
CA GLU A 112 11.60 13.92 -3.58
C GLU A 112 10.35 14.79 -3.51
N LEU A 113 9.25 14.37 -4.16
CA LEU A 113 7.98 15.12 -4.15
C LEU A 113 7.41 15.26 -2.74
N LEU A 114 7.44 14.19 -1.94
CA LEU A 114 6.99 14.21 -0.53
C LEU A 114 7.88 15.13 0.33
N LYS A 115 9.19 15.16 0.07
CA LYS A 115 10.15 16.03 0.76
C LYS A 115 10.04 17.50 0.32
N ALA A 116 9.69 17.77 -0.93
CA ALA A 116 9.56 19.12 -1.47
C ALA A 116 8.31 19.87 -0.99
N ALA A 117 7.27 19.14 -0.53
CA ALA A 117 6.11 19.75 0.11
C ALA A 117 6.52 20.60 1.32
N LYS A 118 5.86 21.74 1.55
CA LYS A 118 6.15 22.66 2.67
C LYS A 118 5.08 22.56 3.76
N ASP A 119 3.88 23.05 3.49
CA ASP A 119 2.83 23.20 4.51
C ASP A 119 1.90 21.97 4.57
N SER A 120 1.41 21.54 3.40
CA SER A 120 0.61 20.33 3.26
C SER A 120 1.04 19.51 2.05
N VAL A 121 0.65 18.25 2.05
CA VAL A 121 0.81 17.36 0.91
C VAL A 121 -0.53 16.76 0.52
N LYS A 122 -0.90 16.92 -0.74
CA LYS A 122 -2.10 16.34 -1.33
C LYS A 122 -1.72 15.06 -2.05
N LEU A 123 -2.17 13.93 -1.52
CA LEU A 123 -1.94 12.60 -2.07
C LEU A 123 -3.18 12.11 -2.79
N VAL A 124 -3.00 11.40 -3.89
CA VAL A 124 -4.05 10.55 -4.46
C VAL A 124 -3.63 9.10 -4.23
N VAL A 125 -4.48 8.34 -3.56
CA VAL A 125 -4.18 6.97 -3.13
C VAL A 125 -5.32 6.03 -3.45
N ARG A 126 -5.00 4.75 -3.62
CA ARG A 126 -5.98 3.68 -3.82
C ARG A 126 -5.69 2.52 -2.88
N TYR A 127 -6.70 2.03 -2.17
CA TYR A 127 -6.49 0.96 -1.19
C TYR A 127 -6.47 -0.41 -1.87
N THR A 128 -5.30 -1.04 -1.90
CA THR A 128 -5.07 -2.36 -2.53
C THR A 128 -4.14 -3.23 -1.66
N PRO A 129 -4.55 -3.58 -0.42
CA PRO A 129 -3.69 -4.24 0.56
C PRO A 129 -3.18 -5.62 0.11
N LYS A 130 -4.00 -6.39 -0.62
CA LYS A 130 -3.61 -7.72 -1.13
C LYS A 130 -2.40 -7.63 -2.06
N VAL A 131 -2.35 -6.59 -2.90
CA VAL A 131 -1.22 -6.38 -3.83
C VAL A 131 0.05 -6.03 -3.05
N LEU A 132 -0.06 -5.24 -1.98
CA LEU A 132 1.07 -4.96 -1.10
C LEU A 132 1.58 -6.25 -0.44
N GLU A 133 0.69 -7.10 0.10
CA GLU A 133 1.05 -8.37 0.73
C GLU A 133 1.77 -9.31 -0.24
N GLU A 134 1.25 -9.46 -1.47
CA GLU A 134 1.89 -10.24 -2.53
C GLU A 134 3.28 -9.70 -2.90
N MET A 135 3.42 -8.38 -2.95
CA MET A 135 4.68 -7.71 -3.25
C MET A 135 5.72 -7.90 -2.13
N GLU A 136 5.32 -7.76 -0.87
CA GLU A 136 6.17 -8.02 0.30
C GLU A 136 6.64 -9.48 0.32
N ALA A 137 5.74 -10.43 0.07
CA ALA A 137 6.08 -11.85 -0.02
C ALA A 137 7.07 -12.12 -1.16
N ARG A 138 6.93 -11.44 -2.31
CA ARG A 138 7.87 -11.56 -3.43
C ARG A 138 9.27 -11.06 -3.05
N PHE A 139 9.34 -9.88 -2.42
CA PHE A 139 10.63 -9.33 -1.97
C PHE A 139 11.30 -10.18 -0.90
N GLU A 140 10.53 -10.76 0.02
CA GLU A 140 11.07 -11.63 1.05
C GLU A 140 11.62 -12.95 0.49
N LYS A 141 10.90 -13.55 -0.48
CA LYS A 141 11.39 -14.72 -1.23
C LYS A 141 12.72 -14.43 -1.93
N LEU A 142 12.82 -13.30 -2.62
CA LEU A 142 14.05 -12.89 -3.31
C LEU A 142 15.22 -12.66 -2.35
N ARG A 143 14.97 -11.98 -1.22
CA ARG A 143 15.98 -11.75 -0.17
C ARG A 143 16.47 -13.06 0.44
N THR A 144 15.55 -13.98 0.73
CA THR A 144 15.89 -15.29 1.29
C THR A 144 16.68 -16.14 0.30
N ALA A 145 16.28 -16.16 -0.97
CA ALA A 145 17.01 -16.87 -2.02
C ALA A 145 18.44 -16.35 -2.17
N ARG A 146 18.62 -15.03 -2.21
CA ARG A 146 19.95 -14.40 -2.31
C ARG A 146 20.85 -14.74 -1.12
N ARG A 147 20.30 -14.70 0.11
CA ARG A 147 21.04 -15.09 1.32
C ARG A 147 21.48 -16.55 1.29
N ARG A 148 20.58 -17.46 0.89
CA ARG A 148 20.89 -18.89 0.76
C ARG A 148 21.98 -19.14 -0.28
N GLN A 149 21.89 -18.48 -1.44
CA GLN A 149 22.89 -18.60 -2.50
C GLN A 149 24.27 -18.12 -2.03
N GLN A 150 24.33 -16.98 -1.35
CA GLN A 150 25.59 -16.45 -0.78
C GLN A 150 26.19 -17.40 0.27
N GLN A 151 25.36 -17.96 1.15
CA GLN A 151 25.82 -18.92 2.16
C GLN A 151 26.36 -20.21 1.53
N GLN A 152 25.68 -20.74 0.50
CA GLN A 152 26.16 -21.92 -0.23
C GLN A 152 27.50 -21.67 -0.92
N GLN A 153 27.69 -20.49 -1.54
CA GLN A 153 28.96 -20.10 -2.15
C GLN A 153 30.10 -20.05 -1.13
N LEU A 154 29.86 -19.48 0.05
CA LEU A 154 30.86 -19.41 1.13
C LEU A 154 31.24 -20.81 1.66
N ILE A 155 30.25 -21.69 1.84
CA ILE A 155 30.49 -23.08 2.27
C ILE A 155 31.33 -23.82 1.21
N GLN A 156 30.99 -23.66 -0.06
CA GLN A 156 31.71 -24.31 -1.15
C GLN A 156 33.16 -23.81 -1.28
N GLN A 157 33.39 -22.51 -1.10
CA GLN A 157 34.74 -21.94 -1.08
C GLN A 157 35.59 -22.50 0.08
N GLN A 158 35.01 -22.60 1.29
CA GLN A 158 35.72 -23.18 2.43
C GLN A 158 36.08 -24.65 2.20
N GLN A 159 35.17 -25.44 1.62
CA GLN A 159 35.45 -26.84 1.31
C GLN A 159 36.58 -26.99 0.28
N GLN A 160 36.61 -26.15 -0.76
CA GLN A 160 37.69 -26.15 -1.76
C GLN A 160 39.05 -25.81 -1.13
N GLN A 161 39.10 -24.80 -0.25
CA GLN A 161 40.33 -24.42 0.44
C GLN A 161 40.86 -25.53 1.35
N GLN A 162 39.97 -26.20 2.10
CA GLN A 162 40.35 -27.34 2.95
C GLN A 162 40.87 -28.52 2.12
N GLN A 163 40.25 -28.82 0.97
CA GLN A 163 40.73 -29.89 0.07
C GLN A 163 42.11 -29.57 -0.49
N GLN A 164 42.37 -28.33 -0.90
CA GLN A 164 43.69 -27.91 -1.40
C GLN A 164 44.78 -28.00 -0.33
N GLN A 165 44.49 -27.54 0.91
CA GLN A 165 45.42 -27.67 2.03
C GLN A 165 45.71 -29.14 2.37
N THR A 166 44.68 -29.99 2.37
CA THR A 166 44.85 -31.42 2.64
C THR A 166 45.76 -32.08 1.60
N GLN A 167 45.57 -31.77 0.31
CA GLN A 167 46.43 -32.28 -0.76
C GLN A 167 47.88 -31.79 -0.66
N GLN A 168 48.10 -30.53 -0.31
CA GLN A 168 49.45 -29.99 -0.09
C GLN A 168 50.16 -30.68 1.08
N ASN A 169 49.46 -30.95 2.18
CA ASN A 169 50.04 -31.62 3.34
C ASN A 169 50.40 -33.10 3.09
N HIS A 170 49.85 -33.76 2.07
CA HIS A 170 50.17 -35.16 1.74
C HIS A 170 51.38 -35.31 0.80
N MET A 171 51.85 -34.23 0.16
CA MET A 171 52.99 -34.25 -0.76
C MET A 171 54.30 -33.74 -0.13
N SER A 172 54.27 -33.32 1.14
CA SER A 172 55.44 -32.83 1.89
C SER A 172 55.84 -33.80 2.99
#